data_AF-A0A7S1BPJ1-F1
#
_entry.id   AF-A0A7S1BPJ1-F1
#
_cell.length_a   1.000
_cell.length_b   1.000
_cell.length_c   1.000
_cell.angle_alpha   90.00
_cell.angle_beta   90.00
_cell.angle_gamma   90.00
#
_symmetry.space_group_name_H-M   'P 1'
#
loop_
_entity.id
_entity.type
_entity.pdbx_description
1 polymer ?
#
loop_
_entity_poly.entity_id
_entity_poly.type
_entity_poly.pdbx_seq_one_letter_code
_entity_poly.pdbx_strand_id
1 'polypeptide(L)'
;MGSSSNKRKKRPASNDRSGGTGLKPPTTFGDLLPTLSPALSRALSRASISIPTPCQVAAIPSLLAGKDALVRSGTGSGKTLAYLLPVVNSLLSASSAAGAGSEDERCIRAIVLVPTRELTVQVSAVLSSLLRYRPDGTDPMLLCLPQRVSSSSSGNNGNGKNGGGGHHDEEELRAEAALLRDRPAIVVSTPGRLAVHVRRGNVGLLEEEKNGKKKGAVMKGVSTSDVKWCIVDEADLVLSFGKLYGVLQSLQ
;
A
#
# COMPACT_ATOMS: atom_id res chain seq x y z
N MET A 1 90.92 -1.50 -6.89
CA MET A 1 89.87 -0.64 -6.28
C MET A 1 89.68 0.55 -7.21
N GLY A 2 88.47 0.77 -7.74
CA GLY A 2 88.23 1.84 -8.72
C GLY A 2 87.00 1.56 -9.57
N SER A 3 85.83 1.65 -8.94
CA SER A 3 84.52 1.30 -9.50
C SER A 3 84.09 2.26 -10.62
N SER A 4 83.66 1.68 -11.76
CA SER A 4 83.03 2.38 -12.88
C SER A 4 81.67 2.99 -12.47
N SER A 5 81.53 4.30 -12.63
CA SER A 5 80.26 5.02 -12.47
C SER A 5 79.38 4.86 -13.70
N ASN A 6 78.31 4.05 -13.58
CA ASN A 6 77.30 3.91 -14.62
C ASN A 6 76.09 4.81 -14.31
N LYS A 7 75.90 5.86 -15.12
CA LYS A 7 74.78 6.82 -15.07
C LYS A 7 73.48 6.12 -15.50
N ARG A 8 72.59 5.82 -14.55
CA ARG A 8 71.23 5.33 -14.83
C ARG A 8 70.38 6.43 -15.50
N LYS A 9 70.09 6.24 -16.79
CA LYS A 9 69.04 6.97 -17.53
C LYS A 9 67.67 6.65 -16.93
N LYS A 10 66.92 7.67 -16.48
CA LYS A 10 65.50 7.56 -16.13
C LYS A 10 64.70 7.20 -17.39
N ARG A 11 63.96 6.09 -17.34
CA ARG A 11 62.93 5.74 -18.33
C ARG A 11 61.69 6.62 -18.12
N PRO A 12 60.97 7.03 -19.19
CA PRO A 12 59.72 7.77 -19.04
C PRO A 12 58.65 6.85 -18.44
N ALA A 13 57.84 7.40 -17.55
CA ALA A 13 56.71 6.71 -16.94
C ALA A 13 55.73 6.25 -18.03
N SER A 14 55.51 4.94 -18.11
CA SER A 14 54.46 4.35 -18.92
C SER A 14 53.11 4.82 -18.40
N ASN A 15 52.34 5.38 -19.33
CA ASN A 15 50.98 5.84 -19.19
C ASN A 15 50.06 4.65 -18.82
N ASP A 16 49.80 4.44 -17.53
CA ASP A 16 48.83 3.44 -17.09
C ASP A 16 47.45 4.09 -16.98
N ARG A 17 46.69 3.96 -18.08
CA ARG A 17 45.26 4.26 -18.12
C ARG A 17 44.53 3.07 -17.51
N SER A 18 44.14 3.17 -16.24
CA SER A 18 43.14 2.25 -15.68
C SER A 18 42.26 2.93 -14.63
N GLY A 19 40.96 3.00 -14.91
CA GLY A 19 39.95 2.77 -13.88
C GLY A 19 39.38 3.97 -13.13
N GLY A 20 38.95 5.04 -13.83
CA GLY A 20 37.90 5.89 -13.29
C GLY A 20 36.58 5.13 -13.35
N THR A 21 36.23 4.36 -12.31
CA THR A 21 34.87 3.83 -12.18
C THR A 21 33.94 5.03 -12.03
N GLY A 22 33.21 5.34 -13.11
CA GLY A 22 32.08 6.26 -13.06
C GLY A 22 31.01 5.66 -12.16
N LEU A 23 31.15 5.83 -10.84
CA LEU A 23 30.13 5.48 -9.88
C LEU A 23 28.96 6.42 -10.14
N LYS A 24 27.95 5.90 -10.84
CA LYS A 24 26.66 6.56 -11.01
C LYS A 24 26.18 6.97 -9.60
N PRO A 25 25.69 8.22 -9.39
CA PRO A 25 25.24 8.64 -8.08
C PRO A 25 24.22 7.64 -7.50
N PRO A 26 24.17 7.47 -6.16
CA PRO A 26 23.27 6.52 -5.55
C PRO A 26 21.84 6.85 -5.96
N THR A 27 21.12 5.84 -6.48
CA THR A 27 19.72 5.97 -6.88
C THR A 27 18.92 6.55 -5.73
N THR A 28 18.22 7.65 -5.97
CA THR A 28 17.34 8.33 -5.01
C THR A 28 15.88 8.02 -5.33
N PHE A 29 14.96 8.36 -4.42
CA PHE A 29 13.53 8.25 -4.72
C PHE A 29 13.09 9.15 -5.88
N GLY A 30 13.79 10.27 -6.13
CA GLY A 30 13.53 11.13 -7.29
C GLY A 30 13.86 10.43 -8.62
N ASP A 31 14.84 9.53 -8.62
CA ASP A 31 15.18 8.73 -9.81
C ASP A 31 14.16 7.61 -10.08
N LEU A 32 13.48 7.12 -9.03
CA LEU A 32 12.48 6.06 -9.13
C LEU A 32 11.06 6.57 -9.42
N LEU A 33 10.75 7.80 -9.00
CA LEU A 33 9.44 8.45 -9.11
C LEU A 33 9.60 9.71 -9.96
N PRO A 34 9.45 9.62 -11.30
CA PRO A 34 9.69 10.75 -12.22
C PRO A 34 8.92 12.02 -11.86
N THR A 35 7.74 11.84 -11.26
CA THR A 35 6.94 12.92 -10.67
C THR A 35 6.71 12.63 -9.19
N LEU A 36 7.71 12.88 -8.35
CA LEU A 36 7.58 12.77 -6.90
C LEU A 36 6.81 13.98 -6.35
N SER A 37 5.63 13.74 -5.76
CA SER A 37 4.83 14.80 -5.13
C SER A 37 5.65 15.57 -4.06
N PRO A 38 5.58 16.92 -4.03
CA PRO A 38 6.26 17.71 -3.00
C PRO A 38 5.89 17.32 -1.57
N ALA A 39 4.62 16.95 -1.35
CA ALA A 39 4.13 16.46 -0.06
C ALA A 39 4.82 15.13 0.34
N LEU A 40 4.94 14.20 -0.61
CA LEU A 40 5.58 12.91 -0.38
C LEU A 40 7.09 13.05 -0.17
N SER A 41 7.76 13.91 -0.96
CA SER A 41 9.17 14.25 -0.78
C SER A 41 9.44 14.80 0.63
N ARG A 42 8.58 15.71 1.12
CA ARG A 42 8.66 16.25 2.48
C ARG A 42 8.43 15.16 3.54
N ALA A 43 7.49 14.24 3.31
CA ALA A 43 7.23 13.12 4.21
C ALA A 43 8.44 12.18 4.33
N LEU A 44 9.03 11.79 3.20
CA LEU A 44 10.23 10.96 3.12
C LEU A 44 11.42 11.61 3.85
N SER A 45 11.67 12.90 3.58
CA SER A 45 12.72 13.67 4.24
C SER A 45 12.54 13.71 5.76
N ARG A 46 11.32 13.94 6.24
CA ARG A 46 10.99 13.98 7.68
C ARG A 46 11.09 12.62 8.36
N ALA A 47 10.82 11.55 7.63
CA ALA A 47 11.01 10.19 8.09
C ALA A 47 12.47 9.71 7.99
N SER A 48 13.40 10.55 7.51
CA SER A 48 14.80 10.18 7.24
C SER A 48 14.94 9.01 6.26
N ILE A 49 14.00 8.90 5.32
CA ILE A 49 14.00 7.89 4.26
C ILE A 49 14.52 8.55 2.98
N SER A 50 15.82 8.38 2.70
CA SER A 50 16.50 9.05 1.57
C SER A 50 16.96 8.08 0.47
N ILE A 51 17.42 6.90 0.85
CA ILE A 51 17.99 5.90 -0.07
C ILE A 51 17.02 4.73 -0.20
N PRO A 52 16.56 4.41 -1.42
CA PRO A 52 15.69 3.26 -1.66
C PRO A 52 16.45 1.95 -1.46
N THR A 53 15.76 0.96 -0.90
CA THR A 53 16.31 -0.40 -0.78
C THR A 53 16.35 -1.09 -2.15
N PRO A 54 17.16 -2.16 -2.35
CA PRO A 54 17.16 -2.92 -3.60
C PRO A 54 15.77 -3.43 -3.99
N CYS A 55 14.95 -3.82 -3.00
CA CYS A 55 13.55 -4.22 -3.21
C CYS A 55 12.72 -3.08 -3.81
N GLN A 56 12.91 -1.85 -3.32
CA GLN A 56 12.20 -0.66 -3.80
C GLN A 56 12.67 -0.24 -5.19
N VAL A 57 13.98 -0.28 -5.45
CA VAL A 57 14.56 0.00 -6.78
C VAL A 57 13.99 -0.94 -7.85
N ALA A 58 13.81 -2.22 -7.51
CA ALA A 58 13.25 -3.21 -8.44
C ALA A 58 11.73 -3.07 -8.63
N ALA A 59 10.98 -2.82 -7.54
CA ALA A 59 9.52 -2.87 -7.56
C ALA A 59 8.88 -1.55 -8.04
N ILE A 60 9.34 -0.39 -7.54
CA ILE A 60 8.66 0.89 -7.74
C ILE A 60 8.51 1.24 -9.24
N PRO A 61 9.54 1.15 -10.09
CA PRO A 61 9.39 1.49 -11.50
C PRO A 61 8.40 0.57 -12.24
N SER A 62 8.38 -0.71 -11.88
CA SER A 62 7.47 -1.69 -12.48
C SER A 62 6.01 -1.41 -12.11
N LEU A 63 5.75 -1.09 -10.83
CA LEU A 63 4.43 -0.74 -10.33
C LEU A 63 3.90 0.57 -10.94
N LEU A 64 4.76 1.59 -11.08
CA LEU A 64 4.39 2.85 -11.74
C LEU A 64 4.07 2.69 -13.22
N ALA A 65 4.65 1.68 -13.88
CA ALA A 65 4.32 1.33 -15.26
C ALA A 65 2.96 0.62 -15.41
N GLY A 66 2.19 0.48 -14.32
CA GLY A 66 0.87 -0.16 -14.32
C GLY A 66 0.93 -1.68 -14.49
N LYS A 67 2.07 -2.30 -14.17
CA LYS A 67 2.23 -3.76 -14.26
C LYS A 67 1.89 -4.42 -12.93
N ASP A 68 1.19 -5.55 -13.01
CA ASP A 68 1.06 -6.47 -11.89
C ASP A 68 2.43 -6.96 -11.46
N ALA A 69 2.67 -7.01 -10.15
CA ALA A 69 3.96 -7.39 -9.61
C ALA A 69 3.81 -8.33 -8.40
N LEU A 70 4.61 -9.40 -8.41
CA LEU A 70 4.84 -10.24 -7.24
C LEU A 70 6.19 -9.88 -6.62
N VAL A 71 6.16 -9.24 -5.44
CA VAL A 71 7.39 -8.81 -4.75
C VAL A 71 7.79 -9.84 -3.71
N ARG A 72 8.84 -10.63 -4.00
CA ARG A 72 9.40 -11.63 -3.08
C ARG A 72 10.70 -11.12 -2.46
N SER A 73 10.69 -10.84 -1.16
CA SER A 73 11.89 -10.44 -0.43
C SER A 73 11.72 -10.71 1.07
N GLY A 74 12.83 -10.77 1.81
CA GLY A 74 12.82 -11.03 3.27
C GLY A 74 12.13 -9.95 4.10
N THR A 75 11.92 -10.20 5.39
CA THR A 75 11.48 -9.18 6.36
C THR A 75 12.52 -8.05 6.45
N GLY A 76 12.09 -6.83 6.77
CA GLY A 76 12.99 -5.67 6.87
C GLY A 76 13.55 -5.13 5.54
N SER A 77 13.24 -5.74 4.40
CA SER A 77 13.71 -5.32 3.06
C SER A 77 13.05 -4.05 2.50
N GLY A 78 12.07 -3.48 3.22
CA GLY A 78 11.37 -2.26 2.81
C GLY A 78 10.22 -2.47 1.82
N LYS A 79 9.64 -3.70 1.74
CA LYS A 79 8.47 -4.02 0.89
C LYS A 79 7.30 -3.07 1.07
N THR A 80 6.98 -2.74 2.33
CA THR A 80 5.87 -1.86 2.67
C THR A 80 5.95 -0.52 1.93
N LEU A 81 7.12 0.13 1.97
CA LEU A 81 7.34 1.36 1.20
C LEU A 81 7.41 1.10 -0.31
N ALA A 82 7.89 -0.06 -0.74
CA ALA A 82 7.99 -0.40 -2.16
C ALA A 82 6.62 -0.38 -2.87
N TYR A 83 5.55 -0.84 -2.21
CA TYR A 83 4.21 -0.77 -2.77
C TYR A 83 3.44 0.50 -2.35
N LEU A 84 3.68 1.07 -1.16
CA LEU A 84 2.93 2.24 -0.70
C LEU A 84 3.36 3.54 -1.38
N LEU A 85 4.64 3.72 -1.69
CA LEU A 85 5.13 4.94 -2.32
C LEU A 85 4.49 5.22 -3.69
N PRO A 86 4.41 4.26 -4.65
CA PRO A 86 3.74 4.52 -5.92
C PRO A 86 2.24 4.82 -5.75
N VAL A 87 1.55 4.12 -4.83
CA VAL A 87 0.14 4.37 -4.51
C VAL A 87 -0.06 5.81 -4.00
N VAL A 88 0.66 6.19 -2.95
CA VAL A 88 0.52 7.51 -2.34
C VAL A 88 0.93 8.62 -3.32
N ASN A 89 1.99 8.40 -4.09
CA ASN A 89 2.43 9.37 -5.10
C ASN A 89 1.36 9.60 -6.17
N SER A 90 0.73 8.54 -6.67
CA SER A 90 -0.37 8.64 -7.63
C SER A 90 -1.56 9.41 -7.07
N LEU A 91 -1.93 9.16 -5.81
CA LEU A 91 -3.06 9.83 -5.17
C LEU A 91 -2.80 11.33 -4.94
N LEU A 92 -1.63 11.68 -4.40
CA LEU A 92 -1.28 13.08 -4.13
C LEU A 92 -1.07 13.88 -5.43
N SER A 93 -0.59 13.24 -6.49
CA SER A 93 -0.45 13.89 -7.80
C SER A 93 -1.80 14.12 -8.46
N ALA A 94 -2.78 13.22 -8.26
CA ALA A 94 -4.12 13.37 -8.79
C ALA A 94 -4.88 14.54 -8.15
N SER A 95 -4.87 14.69 -6.82
CA SER A 95 -5.61 15.80 -6.18
C SER A 95 -4.96 17.16 -6.44
N SER A 96 -3.63 17.20 -6.64
CA SER A 96 -2.94 18.44 -7.03
C SER A 96 -3.34 18.95 -8.42
N ALA A 97 -3.82 18.07 -9.31
CA ALA A 97 -4.15 18.42 -10.69
C ALA A 97 -5.63 18.79 -10.90
N ALA A 98 -6.53 18.31 -10.05
CA ALA A 98 -7.98 18.42 -10.26
C ALA A 98 -8.62 19.66 -9.62
N GLY A 99 -7.91 20.38 -8.74
CA GLY A 99 -8.47 21.51 -8.00
C GLY A 99 -9.38 21.02 -6.86
N ALA A 100 -9.07 21.43 -5.63
CA ALA A 100 -9.68 20.87 -4.43
C ALA A 100 -11.22 20.98 -4.41
N GLY A 101 -11.91 19.84 -4.28
CA GLY A 101 -13.28 19.80 -3.75
C GLY A 101 -14.39 19.36 -4.70
N SER A 102 -14.11 18.68 -5.81
CA SER A 102 -15.18 18.06 -6.60
C SER A 102 -15.65 16.75 -5.96
N GLU A 103 -16.96 16.53 -5.83
CA GLU A 103 -17.51 15.27 -5.26
C GLU A 103 -17.13 14.04 -6.10
N ASP A 104 -16.76 14.22 -7.37
CA ASP A 104 -16.23 13.19 -8.28
C ASP A 104 -14.82 12.71 -7.91
N GLU A 105 -14.09 13.38 -7.01
CA GLU A 105 -12.78 12.92 -6.54
C GLU A 105 -12.86 11.87 -5.41
N ARG A 106 -13.99 11.80 -4.72
CA ARG A 106 -14.18 10.93 -3.56
C ARG A 106 -14.54 9.52 -4.04
N CYS A 107 -13.52 8.67 -4.15
CA CYS A 107 -13.66 7.25 -4.44
C CYS A 107 -12.56 6.43 -3.77
N ILE A 108 -12.83 5.15 -3.49
CA ILE A 108 -11.81 4.22 -3.02
C ILE A 108 -10.90 3.92 -4.22
N ARG A 109 -9.64 4.34 -4.15
CA ARG A 109 -8.65 4.14 -5.23
C ARG A 109 -7.63 3.05 -4.93
N ALA A 110 -7.45 2.71 -3.66
CA ALA A 110 -6.53 1.66 -3.24
C ALA A 110 -7.12 0.80 -2.11
N ILE A 111 -6.93 -0.51 -2.21
CA ILE A 111 -7.22 -1.49 -1.17
C ILE A 111 -5.93 -2.23 -0.82
N VAL A 112 -5.58 -2.26 0.46
CA VAL A 112 -4.43 -3.01 0.99
C VAL A 112 -4.97 -4.11 1.91
N LEU A 113 -4.78 -5.35 1.51
CA LEU A 113 -5.13 -6.53 2.29
C LEU A 113 -3.92 -7.01 3.08
N VAL A 114 -4.11 -7.23 4.37
CA VAL A 114 -3.09 -7.70 5.32
C VAL A 114 -3.66 -8.86 6.15
N PRO A 115 -2.87 -9.85 6.58
CA PRO A 115 -3.42 -11.04 7.23
C PRO A 115 -3.85 -10.80 8.68
N THR A 116 -3.27 -9.81 9.36
CA THR A 116 -3.49 -9.58 10.79
C THR A 116 -3.91 -8.16 11.11
N ARG A 117 -4.56 -8.01 12.26
CA ARG A 117 -4.94 -6.71 12.82
C ARG A 117 -3.72 -5.86 13.11
N GLU A 118 -2.68 -6.47 13.68
CA GLU A 118 -1.43 -5.81 14.05
C GLU A 118 -0.77 -5.24 12.79
N LEU A 119 -0.74 -6.00 11.70
CA LEU A 119 -0.20 -5.51 10.43
C LEU A 119 -1.07 -4.40 9.82
N THR A 120 -2.39 -4.44 10.02
CA THR A 120 -3.29 -3.35 9.59
C THR A 120 -2.89 -2.03 10.25
N VAL A 121 -2.61 -2.06 11.56
CA VAL A 121 -2.17 -0.87 12.32
C VAL A 121 -0.79 -0.41 11.85
N GLN A 122 0.16 -1.32 11.64
CA GLN A 122 1.52 -0.99 11.18
C GLN A 122 1.50 -0.34 9.79
N VAL A 123 0.80 -0.93 8.83
CA VAL A 123 0.68 -0.37 7.47
C VAL A 123 -0.05 0.97 7.50
N SER A 124 -1.10 1.11 8.31
CA SER A 124 -1.82 2.38 8.48
C SER A 124 -0.95 3.48 9.08
N ALA A 125 -0.05 3.14 10.01
CA ALA A 125 0.90 4.09 10.58
C ALA A 125 1.91 4.59 9.52
N VAL A 126 2.42 3.69 8.66
CA VAL A 126 3.30 4.07 7.54
C VAL A 126 2.56 4.99 6.57
N LEU A 127 1.34 4.63 6.16
CA LEU A 127 0.50 5.45 5.29
C LEU A 127 0.24 6.84 5.89
N SER A 128 -0.10 6.91 7.18
CA SER A 128 -0.33 8.17 7.89
C SER A 128 0.91 9.08 7.87
N SER A 129 2.11 8.50 8.01
CA SER A 129 3.37 9.23 7.89
C SER A 129 3.58 9.80 6.48
N LEU A 130 3.31 9.00 5.44
CA LEU A 130 3.45 9.42 4.04
C LEU A 130 2.44 10.50 3.62
N LEU A 131 1.22 10.45 4.19
CA LEU A 131 0.11 11.36 3.87
C LEU A 131 0.12 12.66 4.69
N ARG A 132 1.04 12.78 5.67
CA ARG A 132 1.07 13.88 6.65
C ARG A 132 1.09 15.29 6.05
N TYR A 133 1.71 15.46 4.90
CA TYR A 133 1.94 16.78 4.27
C TYR A 133 1.03 17.05 3.07
N ARG A 134 -0.09 16.33 2.95
CA ARG A 134 -1.07 16.57 1.89
C ARG A 134 -1.54 18.03 1.90
N PRO A 135 -1.62 18.70 0.74
CA PRO A 135 -2.07 20.09 0.64
C PRO A 135 -3.53 20.29 1.04
N ASP A 136 -4.38 19.29 0.78
CA ASP A 136 -5.81 19.34 1.05
C ASP A 136 -6.09 18.88 2.49
N GLY A 137 -6.39 19.82 3.38
CA GLY A 137 -6.60 19.59 4.82
C GLY A 137 -7.94 18.93 5.17
N THR A 138 -8.65 18.36 4.20
CA THR A 138 -10.01 17.85 4.34
C THR A 138 -10.13 16.41 3.85
N ASP A 139 -10.89 15.61 4.59
CA ASP A 139 -11.29 14.21 4.37
C ASP A 139 -10.28 13.10 4.72
N PRO A 140 -10.75 11.99 5.34
CA PRO A 140 -9.91 10.85 5.67
C PRO A 140 -9.49 10.13 4.38
N MET A 141 -8.23 10.32 3.99
CA MET A 141 -7.64 9.58 2.88
C MET A 141 -7.45 8.08 3.17
N LEU A 142 -7.54 7.71 4.45
CA LEU A 142 -7.18 6.39 4.95
C LEU A 142 -8.25 5.89 5.91
N LEU A 143 -8.76 4.68 5.65
CA LEU A 143 -9.59 3.92 6.58
C LEU A 143 -8.92 2.58 6.91
N CYS A 144 -8.88 2.25 8.20
CA CYS A 144 -8.32 1.02 8.74
C CYS A 144 -9.47 0.13 9.25
N LEU A 145 -9.58 -1.08 8.71
CA LEU A 145 -10.66 -2.05 9.00
C LEU A 145 -10.07 -3.39 9.48
N PRO A 146 -9.58 -3.47 10.73
CA PRO A 146 -9.06 -4.72 11.27
C PRO A 146 -10.18 -5.67 11.68
N GLN A 147 -10.07 -6.96 11.36
CA GLN A 147 -10.96 -7.97 11.92
C GLN A 147 -10.66 -8.21 13.41
N ARG A 148 -11.68 -8.13 14.25
CA ARG A 148 -11.62 -8.67 15.61
C ARG A 148 -11.74 -10.19 15.56
N VAL A 149 -10.95 -10.87 16.37
CA VAL A 149 -11.23 -12.25 16.72
C VAL A 149 -12.46 -12.21 17.62
N SER A 150 -13.61 -12.63 17.10
CA SER A 150 -14.74 -12.97 17.95
C SER A 150 -14.20 -13.97 18.97
N SER A 151 -14.16 -13.59 20.25
CA SER A 151 -13.91 -14.55 21.31
C SER A 151 -14.90 -15.68 21.09
N SER A 152 -14.42 -16.79 20.55
CA SER A 152 -15.22 -17.97 20.38
C SER A 152 -15.77 -18.29 21.75
N SER A 153 -17.09 -18.24 21.86
CA SER A 153 -17.86 -18.97 22.85
C SER A 153 -17.41 -20.43 22.76
N SER A 154 -16.37 -20.76 23.52
CA SER A 154 -16.07 -22.12 23.92
C SER A 154 -17.33 -22.65 24.59
N GLY A 155 -17.81 -23.79 24.10
CA GLY A 155 -19.10 -24.32 24.50
C GLY A 155 -19.24 -24.40 26.01
N ASN A 156 -20.35 -23.90 26.55
CA ASN A 156 -20.93 -24.52 27.72
C ASN A 156 -22.44 -24.32 27.76
N ASN A 157 -23.14 -25.42 27.96
CA ASN A 157 -24.57 -25.50 28.18
C ASN A 157 -24.87 -24.86 29.54
N GLY A 158 -25.31 -23.60 29.55
CA GLY A 158 -25.55 -22.86 30.78
C GLY A 158 -26.35 -21.60 30.53
N ASN A 159 -27.60 -21.60 31.02
CA ASN A 159 -28.51 -20.48 31.00
C ASN A 159 -27.89 -19.27 31.71
N GLY A 160 -27.33 -18.32 30.96
CA GLY A 160 -26.65 -17.16 31.51
C GLY A 160 -26.55 -16.03 30.49
N LYS A 161 -27.41 -15.03 30.63
CA LYS A 161 -27.32 -13.73 29.95
C LYS A 161 -25.92 -13.13 30.15
N ASN A 162 -25.09 -13.13 29.11
CA ASN A 162 -23.91 -12.26 28.98
C ASN A 162 -23.71 -11.91 27.49
N GLY A 163 -24.59 -11.06 26.98
CA GLY A 163 -24.64 -10.62 25.58
C GLY A 163 -23.84 -9.34 25.28
N GLY A 164 -22.63 -9.20 25.81
CA GLY A 164 -21.83 -7.97 25.63
C GLY A 164 -21.04 -7.90 24.31
N GLY A 165 -20.60 -9.04 23.77
CA GLY A 165 -19.70 -9.05 22.60
C GLY A 165 -20.35 -8.63 21.28
N GLY A 166 -21.59 -9.08 21.02
CA GLY A 166 -22.27 -8.81 19.74
C GLY A 166 -22.67 -7.35 19.54
N HIS A 167 -22.96 -6.60 20.61
CA HIS A 167 -23.34 -5.19 20.51
C HIS A 167 -22.16 -4.30 20.11
N HIS A 168 -20.97 -4.54 20.67
CA HIS A 168 -19.77 -3.76 20.34
C HIS A 168 -19.29 -4.00 18.91
N ASP A 169 -19.32 -5.25 18.43
CA ASP A 169 -18.93 -5.56 17.05
C ASP A 169 -19.90 -4.94 16.03
N GLU A 170 -21.21 -4.93 16.32
CA GLU A 170 -22.22 -4.29 15.46
C GLU A 170 -22.13 -2.76 15.46
N GLU A 171 -21.81 -2.14 16.60
CA GLU A 171 -21.58 -0.71 16.71
C GLU A 171 -20.35 -0.28 15.91
N GLU A 172 -19.25 -1.03 16.03
CA GLU A 172 -18.02 -0.80 15.27
C GLU A 172 -18.26 -0.97 13.76
N LEU A 173 -18.95 -2.04 13.35
CA LEU A 173 -19.34 -2.25 11.94
C LEU A 173 -20.22 -1.13 11.40
N ARG A 174 -21.12 -0.56 12.23
CA ARG A 174 -21.95 0.60 11.85
C ARG A 174 -21.09 1.86 11.70
N ALA A 175 -20.13 2.09 12.59
CA ALA A 175 -19.20 3.21 12.50
C ALA A 175 -18.31 3.10 11.25
N GLU A 176 -17.76 1.93 10.98
CA GLU A 176 -16.97 1.65 9.78
C GLU A 176 -17.80 1.80 8.49
N ALA A 177 -19.06 1.36 8.50
CA ALA A 177 -19.98 1.60 7.38
C ALA A 177 -20.22 3.10 7.13
N ALA A 178 -20.20 3.94 8.18
CA ALA A 178 -20.27 5.39 8.03
C ALA A 178 -19.00 5.95 7.40
N LEU A 179 -17.83 5.55 7.92
CA LEU A 179 -16.54 5.99 7.37
C LEU A 179 -16.33 5.54 5.92
N LEU A 180 -16.82 4.37 5.54
CA LEU A 180 -16.82 3.93 4.15
C LEU A 180 -17.62 4.89 3.27
N ARG A 181 -18.78 5.39 3.71
CA ARG A 181 -19.60 6.35 2.94
C ARG A 181 -18.89 7.68 2.67
N ASP A 182 -17.90 8.04 3.49
CA ASP A 182 -17.04 9.20 3.25
C ASP A 182 -16.01 8.94 2.12
N ARG A 183 -16.01 7.72 1.56
CA ARG A 183 -15.21 7.26 0.41
C ARG A 183 -13.71 7.53 0.60
N PRO A 184 -13.08 6.87 1.58
CA PRO A 184 -11.65 7.01 1.82
C PRO A 184 -10.86 6.58 0.59
N ALA A 185 -9.82 7.32 0.22
CA ALA A 185 -9.02 6.99 -0.96
C ALA A 185 -8.28 5.64 -0.82
N ILE A 186 -7.89 5.29 0.42
CA ILE A 186 -7.17 4.06 0.76
C ILE A 186 -7.93 3.32 1.86
N VAL A 187 -8.18 2.04 1.65
CA VAL A 187 -8.68 1.11 2.68
C VAL A 187 -7.59 0.09 3.00
N VAL A 188 -7.16 0.02 4.26
CA VAL A 188 -6.30 -1.06 4.76
C VAL A 188 -7.18 -1.97 5.60
N SER A 189 -7.26 -3.26 5.24
CA SER A 189 -8.17 -4.17 5.92
C SER A 189 -7.62 -5.58 6.00
N THR A 190 -8.05 -6.31 7.01
CA THR A 190 -7.98 -7.77 6.93
C THR A 190 -9.07 -8.30 6.00
N PRO A 191 -8.81 -9.38 5.26
CA PRO A 191 -9.76 -9.87 4.27
C PRO A 191 -11.15 -10.22 4.81
N GLY A 192 -11.23 -10.83 5.99
CA GLY A 192 -12.52 -11.20 6.57
C GLY A 192 -13.35 -10.00 7.00
N ARG A 193 -12.74 -8.88 7.44
CA ARG A 193 -13.46 -7.64 7.75
C ARG A 193 -14.00 -6.99 6.49
N LEU A 194 -13.16 -6.84 5.45
CA LEU A 194 -13.62 -6.33 4.16
C LEU A 194 -14.79 -7.17 3.61
N ALA A 195 -14.68 -8.51 3.68
CA ALA A 195 -15.75 -9.41 3.25
C ALA A 195 -17.07 -9.21 4.00
N VAL A 196 -17.05 -8.80 5.28
CA VAL A 196 -18.28 -8.42 6.01
C VAL A 196 -18.92 -7.18 5.41
N HIS A 197 -18.13 -6.15 5.08
CA HIS A 197 -18.66 -4.92 4.47
C HIS A 197 -19.21 -5.15 3.07
N VAL A 198 -18.58 -6.02 2.28
CA VAL A 198 -19.08 -6.42 0.96
C VAL A 198 -20.43 -7.13 1.09
N ARG A 199 -20.53 -8.15 1.96
CA ARG A 199 -21.78 -8.88 2.19
C ARG A 199 -22.91 -8.02 2.75
N ARG A 200 -22.57 -6.97 3.50
CA ARG A 200 -23.54 -5.99 4.01
C ARG A 200 -23.91 -4.90 2.99
N GLY A 201 -23.32 -4.93 1.81
CA GLY A 201 -23.55 -3.93 0.76
C GLY A 201 -22.99 -2.55 1.08
N ASN A 202 -22.04 -2.45 2.02
CA ASN A 202 -21.33 -1.20 2.32
C ASN A 202 -20.26 -0.88 1.26
N VAL A 203 -19.69 -1.93 0.66
CA VAL A 203 -18.72 -1.86 -0.45
C VAL A 203 -19.29 -2.69 -1.59
N GLY A 204 -19.47 -2.07 -2.75
CA GLY A 204 -19.84 -2.76 -3.98
C GLY A 204 -18.58 -3.27 -4.67
N LEU A 205 -18.38 -4.59 -4.65
CA LEU A 205 -17.47 -5.24 -5.59
C LEU A 205 -18.26 -5.59 -6.85
N LEU A 206 -17.65 -5.49 -8.03
CA LEU A 206 -18.34 -5.80 -9.28
C LEU A 206 -18.80 -7.27 -9.23
N GLU A 207 -20.11 -7.50 -9.19
CA GLU A 207 -20.65 -8.84 -9.44
C GLU A 207 -20.64 -9.09 -10.95
N GLU A 208 -20.19 -10.28 -11.38
CA GLU A 208 -20.40 -10.72 -12.75
C GLU A 208 -21.89 -10.68 -13.10
N GLU A 209 -22.23 -10.06 -14.23
CA GLU A 209 -23.57 -10.18 -14.81
C GLU A 209 -23.89 -11.65 -15.10
N LYS A 210 -24.52 -12.34 -14.14
CA LYS A 210 -25.14 -13.63 -14.41
C LYS A 210 -26.42 -13.43 -15.20
N ASN A 211 -26.27 -13.51 -16.52
CA ASN A 211 -27.26 -13.95 -17.49
C ASN A 211 -28.71 -13.46 -17.25
N GLY A 212 -28.98 -12.19 -17.59
CA GLY A 212 -30.30 -11.75 -18.05
C GLY A 212 -31.45 -11.69 -17.04
N LYS A 213 -31.22 -11.79 -15.73
CA LYS A 213 -32.27 -11.56 -14.71
C LYS A 213 -31.86 -10.46 -13.74
N LYS A 214 -32.20 -9.21 -14.09
CA LYS A 214 -32.17 -8.08 -13.14
C LYS A 214 -33.07 -8.40 -11.94
N LYS A 215 -32.46 -8.67 -10.79
CA LYS A 215 -33.13 -8.63 -9.49
C LYS A 215 -32.38 -7.66 -8.58
N GLY A 216 -33.14 -6.73 -8.01
CA GLY A 216 -32.74 -6.00 -6.82
C GLY A 216 -32.17 -4.62 -7.11
N ALA A 217 -32.58 -3.65 -6.29
CA ALA A 217 -32.14 -2.28 -6.32
C ALA A 217 -30.61 -2.15 -6.40
N VAL A 218 -30.15 -1.17 -7.18
CA VAL A 218 -28.76 -0.71 -7.19
C VAL A 218 -28.25 -0.60 -5.75
N MET A 219 -27.18 -1.33 -5.43
CA MET A 219 -26.60 -1.40 -4.09
C MET A 219 -26.24 0.02 -3.60
N LYS A 220 -26.72 0.41 -2.42
CA LYS A 220 -26.42 1.69 -1.76
C LYS A 220 -24.96 1.82 -1.26
N GLY A 221 -24.06 0.91 -1.67
CA GLY A 221 -22.67 0.84 -1.22
C GLY A 221 -21.74 1.73 -2.02
N VAL A 222 -20.51 1.88 -1.52
CA VAL A 222 -19.44 2.58 -2.24
C VAL A 222 -18.93 1.68 -3.36
N SER A 223 -19.00 2.14 -4.61
CA SER A 223 -18.46 1.42 -5.75
C SER A 223 -16.94 1.29 -5.64
N THR A 224 -16.40 0.15 -6.07
CA THR A 224 -14.96 -0.09 -6.21
C THR A 224 -14.48 -0.04 -7.67
N SER A 225 -15.33 0.39 -8.60
CA SER A 225 -14.99 0.59 -10.02
C SER A 225 -13.76 1.48 -10.25
N ASP A 226 -13.44 2.35 -9.30
CA ASP A 226 -12.31 3.29 -9.37
C ASP A 226 -11.06 2.80 -8.61
N VAL A 227 -11.09 1.59 -8.07
CA VAL A 227 -9.92 0.98 -7.41
C VAL A 227 -8.86 0.71 -8.49
N LYS A 228 -7.77 1.49 -8.43
CA LYS A 228 -6.61 1.34 -9.33
C LYS A 228 -5.53 0.45 -8.73
N TRP A 229 -5.55 0.29 -7.41
CA TRP A 229 -4.51 -0.43 -6.68
C TRP A 229 -5.15 -1.46 -5.75
N CYS A 230 -4.88 -2.74 -6.00
CA CYS A 230 -5.17 -3.83 -5.07
C CYS A 230 -3.85 -4.45 -4.61
N ILE A 231 -3.52 -4.30 -3.33
CA ILE A 231 -2.30 -4.80 -2.73
C ILE A 231 -2.65 -5.93 -1.78
N VAL A 232 -1.88 -7.02 -1.84
CA VAL A 232 -1.94 -8.11 -0.88
C VAL A 232 -0.57 -8.24 -0.21
N ASP A 233 -0.45 -7.76 1.02
CA ASP A 233 0.76 -7.93 1.83
C ASP A 233 0.71 -9.29 2.55
N GLU A 234 1.86 -9.94 2.70
CA GLU A 234 1.97 -11.33 3.19
C GLU A 234 0.99 -12.26 2.44
N ALA A 235 1.06 -12.23 1.11
CA ALA A 235 0.11 -12.90 0.22
C ALA A 235 -0.01 -14.41 0.47
N ASP A 236 1.05 -15.08 0.89
CA ASP A 236 1.02 -16.48 1.32
C ASP A 236 0.06 -16.71 2.51
N LEU A 237 0.11 -15.85 3.52
CA LEU A 237 -0.81 -15.91 4.66
C LEU A 237 -2.21 -15.46 4.26
N VAL A 238 -2.33 -14.37 3.51
CA VAL A 238 -3.62 -13.83 3.08
C VAL A 238 -4.39 -14.82 2.20
N LEU A 239 -3.71 -15.52 1.27
CA LEU A 239 -4.32 -16.52 0.39
C LEU A 239 -4.57 -17.86 1.09
N SER A 240 -3.88 -18.15 2.21
CA SER A 240 -4.15 -19.35 3.02
C SER A 240 -5.53 -19.34 3.67
N PHE A 241 -6.13 -18.15 3.87
CA PHE A 241 -7.51 -18.04 4.29
C PHE A 241 -8.43 -18.38 3.12
N GLY A 242 -8.81 -19.66 2.99
CA GLY A 242 -9.52 -20.24 1.84
C GLY A 242 -10.88 -19.63 1.44
N LYS A 243 -11.29 -18.50 2.02
CA LYS A 243 -12.48 -17.73 1.65
C LYS A 243 -12.17 -16.42 0.89
N LEU A 244 -10.90 -16.09 0.65
CA LEU A 244 -10.53 -14.84 -0.04
C LEU A 244 -10.77 -14.83 -1.54
N TYR A 245 -10.77 -16.00 -2.18
CA TYR A 245 -10.82 -16.09 -3.65
C TYR A 245 -11.98 -15.28 -4.24
N GLY A 246 -13.15 -15.31 -3.60
CA GLY A 246 -14.30 -14.52 -4.05
C GLY A 246 -14.15 -13.00 -3.90
N VAL A 247 -13.42 -12.51 -2.88
CA VAL A 247 -13.20 -11.06 -2.70
C VAL A 247 -12.15 -10.54 -3.68
N LEU A 248 -11.08 -11.30 -3.90
CA LEU A 248 -10.01 -10.93 -4.83
C LEU A 248 -10.46 -11.01 -6.29
N GLN A 249 -11.26 -12.01 -6.66
CA GLN A 249 -11.77 -12.14 -8.03
C GLN A 249 -12.74 -11.02 -8.41
N SER A 250 -13.48 -10.45 -7.45
CA SER A 250 -14.38 -9.31 -7.71
C SER A 250 -13.68 -7.94 -7.71
N LEU A 251 -12.34 -7.91 -7.50
CA LEU A 251 -11.50 -6.71 -7.55
C LEU A 251 -10.64 -6.63 -8.82
N GLN A 252 -10.64 -7.67 -9.66
CA GLN A 252 -9.96 -7.72 -10.97
C GLN A 252 -10.97 -7.52 -12.10
#